data_AF-A0A177AQ16-F1
#
_entry.id   AF-A0A177AQ16-F1
#
_cell.length_a   1.000
_cell.length_b   1.000
_cell.length_c   1.000
_cell.angle_alpha   90.00
_cell.angle_beta   90.00
_cell.angle_gamma   90.00
#
_symmetry.space_group_name_H-M   'P 1'
#
loop_
_entity.id
_entity.type
_entity.pdbx_description
1 polymer ?
#
loop_
_entity_poly.entity_id
_entity_poly.type
_entity_poly.pdbx_seq_one_letter_code
_entity_poly.pdbx_strand_id
1 'polypeptide(L)'
;MYTWIVPPRELIDKTGKFTIDPIRWIEKVEAYICINETETNKLNESQKVCLMKELIGEKAHNRLKRSGTSESMMLLKKEIKSWSDVNISFERMQFYALKRL
;
A
#
# COMPACT_ATOMS: atom_id res chain seq x y z
N MET A 1 12.31 -9.67 -26.33
CA MET A 1 12.94 -9.62 -24.99
C MET A 1 11.87 -9.14 -24.03
N TYR A 2 11.22 -10.05 -23.28
CA TYR A 2 10.19 -9.66 -22.32
C TYR A 2 10.88 -9.06 -21.10
N THR A 3 10.86 -7.73 -20.96
CA THR A 3 11.23 -7.06 -19.72
C THR A 3 10.16 -7.38 -18.69
N TRP A 4 10.42 -8.37 -17.84
CA TRP A 4 9.58 -8.65 -16.68
C TRP A 4 9.66 -7.46 -15.74
N ILE A 5 8.61 -6.63 -15.72
CA ILE A 5 8.54 -5.51 -14.80
C ILE A 5 8.24 -6.10 -13.43
N VAL A 6 9.20 -5.96 -12.53
CA VAL A 6 9.08 -6.47 -11.18
C VAL A 6 8.02 -5.65 -10.44
N PRO A 7 7.01 -6.30 -9.81
CA PRO A 7 6.03 -5.58 -9.02
C PRO A 7 6.72 -4.82 -7.88
N PRO A 8 6.18 -3.66 -7.46
CA PRO A 8 6.72 -2.94 -6.33
C PRO A 8 6.73 -3.82 -5.08
N ARG A 9 7.76 -3.67 -4.25
CA ARG A 9 7.80 -4.32 -2.93
C ARG A 9 6.63 -3.82 -2.06
N GLU A 10 6.18 -4.65 -1.13
CA GLU A 10 5.15 -4.30 -0.15
C GLU A 10 5.48 -2.98 0.56
N LEU A 11 4.47 -2.16 0.84
CA LEU A 11 4.66 -0.84 1.46
C LEU A 11 5.16 -0.96 2.90
N ILE A 12 4.64 -1.93 3.65
CA ILE A 12 5.01 -2.20 5.03
C ILE A 12 5.59 -3.61 5.13
N ASP A 13 6.82 -3.70 5.65
CA ASP A 13 7.50 -4.99 5.82
C ASP A 13 6.92 -5.83 6.98
N LYS A 14 7.42 -7.06 7.11
CA LYS A 14 7.04 -7.99 8.19
C LYS A 14 7.30 -7.43 9.59
N THR A 15 8.25 -6.51 9.75
CA THR A 15 8.56 -5.85 11.03
C THR A 15 7.60 -4.70 11.35
N GLY A 16 6.78 -4.31 10.38
CA GLY A 16 5.86 -3.19 10.46
C GLY A 16 6.45 -1.87 10.01
N LYS A 17 7.65 -1.82 9.41
CA LYS A 17 8.29 -0.59 8.95
C LYS A 17 7.96 -0.31 7.48
N PHE A 18 7.96 0.96 7.10
CA PHE A 18 7.89 1.34 5.69
C PHE A 18 9.14 0.88 4.95
N THR A 19 8.95 0.20 3.81
CA THR A 19 10.06 -0.22 2.93
C THR A 19 10.56 0.93 2.07
N ILE A 20 9.68 1.90 1.80
CA ILE A 20 9.90 3.12 1.06
C ILE A 20 8.86 4.14 1.52
N ASP A 21 9.14 5.42 1.30
CA ASP A 21 8.16 6.49 1.46
C ASP A 21 6.81 6.16 0.78
N PRO A 22 5.66 6.31 1.48
CA PRO A 22 4.34 5.98 0.95
C PRO A 22 3.97 6.72 -0.34
N ILE A 23 4.42 7.96 -0.53
CA ILE A 23 4.16 8.73 -1.75
C ILE A 23 4.91 8.09 -2.92
N ARG A 24 6.20 7.82 -2.74
CA ARG A 24 7.02 7.13 -3.74
C ARG A 24 6.51 5.71 -4.04
N TRP A 25 5.93 5.04 -3.07
CA TRP A 25 5.32 3.73 -3.29
C TRP A 25 4.11 3.81 -4.22
N ILE A 26 3.22 4.79 -4.00
CA ILE A 26 2.06 5.04 -4.86
C ILE A 26 2.51 5.30 -6.30
N GLU A 27 3.50 6.15 -6.50
CA GLU A 27 4.04 6.47 -7.83
C GLU A 27 4.56 5.21 -8.55
N LYS A 28 5.25 4.31 -7.83
CA LYS A 28 5.72 3.04 -8.40
C LYS A 28 4.59 2.11 -8.79
N VAL A 29 3.52 2.06 -8.00
CA VAL A 29 2.32 1.25 -8.33
C VAL A 29 1.60 1.82 -9.54
N GLU A 30 1.46 3.14 -9.63
CA GLU A 30 0.85 3.80 -10.80
C GLU A 30 1.67 3.55 -12.07
N ALA A 31 2.99 3.65 -11.98
CA ALA A 31 3.89 3.30 -13.09
C ALA A 31 3.74 1.81 -13.46
N TYR A 32 3.71 0.91 -12.47
CA TYR A 32 3.50 -0.52 -12.70
C TYR A 32 2.17 -0.79 -13.42
N ILE A 33 1.07 -0.17 -12.97
CA ILE A 33 -0.24 -0.28 -13.62
C ILE A 33 -0.15 0.23 -15.05
N CYS A 34 0.38 1.43 -15.25
CA CYS A 34 0.48 2.07 -16.57
C CYS A 34 1.25 1.21 -17.57
N ILE A 35 2.36 0.60 -17.17
CA ILE A 35 3.16 -0.21 -18.10
C ILE A 35 2.51 -1.57 -18.39
N ASN A 36 1.72 -2.12 -17.45
CA ASN A 36 0.99 -3.37 -17.68
C ASN A 36 -0.35 -3.17 -18.40
N GLU A 37 -0.88 -1.94 -18.44
CA GLU A 37 -2.04 -1.60 -19.25
C GLU A 37 -1.64 -1.59 -20.74
N THR A 38 -2.29 -2.46 -21.52
CA THR A 38 -2.21 -2.44 -22.99
C THR A 38 -3.50 -1.86 -23.57
N GLU A 39 -3.50 -1.49 -24.86
CA GLU A 39 -4.71 -1.01 -25.54
C GLU A 39 -5.90 -1.99 -25.43
N THR A 40 -5.60 -3.29 -25.33
CA THR A 40 -6.59 -4.38 -25.21
C THR A 40 -6.91 -4.78 -23.77
N ASN A 41 -6.16 -4.32 -22.77
CA ASN A 41 -6.31 -4.72 -21.38
C ASN A 41 -6.15 -3.53 -20.43
N LYS A 42 -7.05 -2.55 -20.58
CA LYS A 42 -7.11 -1.39 -19.69
C LYS A 42 -7.85 -1.77 -18.41
N LEU A 43 -7.21 -1.58 -17.26
CA LEU A 43 -7.81 -1.91 -15.99
C LEU A 43 -8.88 -0.87 -15.65
N ASN A 44 -10.07 -1.34 -15.29
CA ASN A 44 -11.09 -0.46 -14.71
C ASN A 44 -10.70 -0.07 -13.27
N GLU A 45 -11.44 0.89 -12.71
CA GLU A 45 -11.13 1.44 -11.37
C GLU A 45 -11.16 0.35 -10.27
N SER A 46 -12.13 -0.57 -10.30
CA SER A 46 -12.22 -1.64 -9.29
C SER A 46 -11.06 -2.62 -9.38
N GLN A 47 -10.59 -2.94 -10.59
CA GLN A 47 -9.39 -3.74 -10.81
C GLN A 47 -8.12 -3.03 -10.32
N LYS A 48 -8.01 -1.71 -10.54
CA LYS A 48 -6.89 -0.90 -10.02
C LYS A 48 -6.87 -0.88 -8.49
N VAL A 49 -8.03 -0.70 -7.87
CA VAL A 49 -8.21 -0.75 -6.41
C VAL A 49 -7.82 -2.13 -5.87
N CYS A 50 -8.28 -3.21 -6.51
CA CYS A 50 -7.94 -4.57 -6.12
C CYS A 50 -6.43 -4.81 -6.20
N LEU A 51 -5.82 -4.46 -7.34
CA LEU A 51 -4.38 -4.62 -7.55
C LEU A 51 -3.56 -3.81 -6.54
N MET A 52 -3.96 -2.58 -6.23
CA MET A 52 -3.29 -1.77 -5.21
C MET A 52 -3.36 -2.43 -3.82
N LYS A 53 -4.50 -3.03 -3.46
CA LYS A 53 -4.68 -3.75 -2.19
C LYS A 53 -3.87 -5.03 -2.11
N GLU A 54 -3.64 -5.70 -3.23
CA GLU A 54 -2.76 -6.88 -3.30
C GLU A 54 -1.28 -6.48 -3.19
N LEU A 55 -0.86 -5.43 -3.92
CA LEU A 55 0.53 -4.98 -3.94
C LEU A 55 0.99 -4.32 -2.63
N ILE A 56 0.06 -3.73 -1.84
CA ILE A 56 0.42 -2.99 -0.62
C ILE A 56 0.99 -3.90 0.48
N GLY A 57 0.68 -5.20 0.44
CA GLY A 57 1.11 -6.20 1.41
C GLY A 57 0.15 -6.33 2.60
N GLU A 58 0.22 -7.48 3.27
CA GLU A 58 -0.75 -7.90 4.29
C GLU A 58 -0.90 -6.91 5.45
N LYS A 59 0.21 -6.36 5.97
CA LYS A 59 0.16 -5.44 7.12
C LYS A 59 -0.51 -4.11 6.78
N ALA A 60 -0.16 -3.54 5.63
CA ALA A 60 -0.78 -2.31 5.17
C ALA A 60 -2.26 -2.53 4.80
N HIS A 61 -2.58 -3.69 4.23
CA HIS A 61 -3.95 -4.09 3.96
C HIS A 61 -4.79 -4.16 5.25
N ASN A 62 -4.25 -4.74 6.32
CA ASN A 62 -4.92 -4.79 7.63
C ASN A 62 -5.14 -3.39 8.22
N ARG A 63 -4.21 -2.45 8.00
CA ARG A 63 -4.37 -1.05 8.41
C ARG A 63 -5.50 -0.36 7.64
N LEU A 64 -5.60 -0.57 6.32
CA LEU A 64 -6.71 -0.07 5.49
C LEU A 64 -8.06 -0.64 5.91
N LYS A 65 -8.13 -1.92 6.29
CA LYS A 65 -9.37 -2.53 6.80
C LYS A 65 -9.89 -1.84 8.06
N ARG A 66 -8.99 -1.40 8.96
CA ARG A 66 -9.37 -0.68 10.19
C ARG A 66 -9.90 0.73 9.91
N SER A 67 -9.43 1.39 8.85
CA SER A 67 -9.86 2.75 8.49
C SER A 67 -11.19 2.78 7.72
N GLY A 68 -11.73 1.64 7.30
CA GLY A 68 -12.95 1.56 6.49
C GLY A 68 -12.80 2.13 5.07
N THR A 69 -11.58 2.46 4.65
CA THR A 69 -11.30 3.09 3.35
C THR A 69 -11.16 2.03 2.27
N SER A 70 -12.21 1.78 1.49
CA SER A 70 -12.27 0.56 0.66
C SER A 70 -12.51 0.77 -0.84
N GLU A 71 -13.17 1.85 -1.28
CA GLU A 71 -13.92 1.78 -2.54
C GLU A 71 -13.34 2.56 -3.73
N SER A 72 -12.41 3.50 -3.50
CA SER A 72 -11.85 4.33 -4.57
C SER A 72 -10.33 4.42 -4.50
N MET A 73 -9.68 4.41 -5.67
CA MET A 73 -8.24 4.57 -5.78
C MET A 73 -7.77 5.91 -5.18
N MET A 74 -8.57 6.97 -5.34
CA MET A 74 -8.29 8.28 -4.76
C MET A 74 -8.28 8.24 -3.23
N LEU A 75 -9.28 7.58 -2.63
CA LEU A 75 -9.39 7.47 -1.17
C LEU A 75 -8.26 6.62 -0.60
N LEU A 76 -7.91 5.51 -1.27
CA LEU A 76 -6.76 4.68 -0.89
C LEU A 76 -5.46 5.48 -0.90
N LYS A 77 -5.19 6.23 -1.97
CA LYS A 77 -4.00 7.09 -2.06
C LYS A 77 -3.97 8.13 -0.95
N LYS A 78 -5.10 8.79 -0.68
CA LYS A 78 -5.20 9.80 0.39
C LYS A 78 -4.91 9.21 1.76
N GLU A 79 -5.47 8.04 2.05
CA GLU A 79 -5.24 7.31 3.30
C GLU A 79 -3.77 6.91 3.45
N ILE A 80 -3.19 6.30 2.43
CA ILE A 80 -1.78 5.90 2.43
C ILE A 80 -0.84 7.10 2.61
N LYS A 81 -1.14 8.22 1.93
CA LYS A 81 -0.39 9.49 2.09
C LYS A 81 -0.49 10.07 3.50
N SER A 82 -1.57 9.78 4.23
CA SER A 82 -1.74 10.21 5.62
C SER A 82 -0.90 9.39 6.60
N TRP A 83 -0.36 8.25 6.17
CA TRP A 83 0.44 7.40 7.02
C TRP A 83 1.86 7.95 7.16
N SER A 84 2.05 8.84 8.13
CA SER A 84 3.38 9.29 8.55
C SER A 84 4.10 8.23 9.41
N ASP A 85 5.44 8.28 9.43
CA ASP A 85 6.32 7.42 10.26
C ASP A 85 5.92 7.38 11.75
N VAL A 86 5.29 8.45 12.22
CA VAL A 86 4.87 8.63 13.62
C VAL A 86 3.84 7.57 14.05
N ASN A 87 2.91 7.18 13.16
CA ASN A 87 1.79 6.31 13.54
C ASN A 87 2.19 4.85 13.76
N ILE A 88 3.19 4.34 13.05
CA ILE A 88 3.67 2.94 13.20
C ILE A 88 4.45 2.78 14.51
N SER A 89 5.27 3.78 14.83
CA SER A 89 6.05 3.81 16.07
C SER A 89 5.13 3.88 17.30
N PHE A 90 3.99 4.58 17.19
CA PHE A 90 3.01 4.72 18.25
C PHE A 90 2.26 3.41 18.55
N GLU A 91 1.82 2.65 17.54
CA GLU A 91 1.21 1.32 17.74
C GLU A 91 2.19 0.35 18.42
N ARG A 92 3.49 0.39 18.05
CA ARG A 92 4.54 -0.37 18.75
C ARG A 92 4.70 0.07 20.20
N MET A 93 4.77 1.38 20.47
CA MET A 93 4.87 1.88 21.84
C MET A 93 3.68 1.45 22.71
N GLN A 94 2.45 1.54 22.19
CA GLN A 94 1.26 1.08 22.93
C GLN A 94 1.32 -0.42 23.23
N PHE A 95 1.76 -1.26 22.27
CA PHE A 95 1.93 -2.69 22.50
C PHE A 95 2.98 -2.99 23.57
N TYR A 96 4.11 -2.27 23.58
CA TYR A 96 5.14 -2.44 24.63
C TYR A 96 4.71 -1.88 25.99
N ALA A 97 3.90 -0.82 26.02
CA ALA A 97 3.32 -0.28 27.25
C ALA A 97 2.34 -1.27 27.89
N LEU A 98 1.50 -1.94 27.09
CA LEU A 98 0.55 -2.96 27.56
C LEU A 98 1.24 -4.23 28.08
N LYS A 99 2.43 -4.57 27.59
CA LYS A 99 3.22 -5.74 28.04
C LYS A 99 4.07 -5.49 29.29
N ARG A 100 4.15 -4.25 29.78
CA ARG A 100 4.88 -3.88 31.02
C ARG A 100 3.96 -3.76 32.24
N LEU A 101 2.68 -4.07 32.10
CA LEU A 101 1.73 -4.32 33.20
C LEU A 101 1.54 -5.83 33.38
#